data_AF-A0AAQ3LWP6-F1
#
_entry.id   AF-A0AAQ3LWP6-F1
#
_cell.length_a   1.000
_cell.length_b   1.000
_cell.length_c   1.000
_cell.angle_alpha   90.00
_cell.angle_beta   90.00
_cell.angle_gamma   90.00
#
_symmetry.space_group_name_H-M   'P 1'
#
loop_
_entity.id
_entity.type
_entity.pdbx_description
1 polymer ?
#
loop_
_entity_poly.entity_id
_entity_poly.type
_entity_poly.pdbx_seq_one_letter_code
_entity_poly.pdbx_strand_id
1 'polypeptide(L)'
;MERPTQATRRFYNAFYRWASLSYPPHSGPHIVRLRQTYRTSARLLDDGNSRKLDVARPRLKQGKDTGDAKERRRELASHQTTSQANEQRTEPVLQQAEQAAKSSRKRSILTDYTRAVLRPLTHPVVIITAGDRDENSPPLPYGCRGVTVSSFSSVSMAGDAPVVSFNLKIPSRTWDVLRNVSSLRVHLLRGTAEGAALAHAFTQPYEEPQEAFDAIQALGAKIIESPNKNAHGHKSVKISHPAVSACIHASILPKHTVTIDDHVVVFASVQRIEMMKDETAVDSVDKWEADSATGMLAYGLQGYRSLGSSIATLPELQSSMSKHEARPKESLGVVGVAAGNSNTTDSEPLQQSRPAKIVASSGIKAEMERRTAEIRETQNVETERASDETINTTINSKEPLPKNNKTRQSSSNAWGLPTSSRSFPALARASPLNQGRQYSTSPSKTKNAKSTHPSIDPSLDPKTTVQDFLCIPAAVHRPKRTRLLQLHAHDAEISERYLATYGDDLSTTDQEKLTARIARNRRFVTKKRALNAAEDLERFLNEGKVYARTAPWLEGSVEAGIVVVREEAAEAQMALDEGRLGKEVFDAVRKRLEGEHEFLSTQAQRLRDMMQEDEEDFGPGNGGSGRST
;
A
#
# COMPACT_ATOMS: atom_id res chain seq x y z
N MET A 1 2.24 -10.28 -24.72
CA MET A 1 3.39 -9.58 -24.11
C MET A 1 4.54 -9.68 -25.08
N GLU A 2 4.97 -8.56 -25.66
CA GLU A 2 6.14 -8.55 -26.53
C GLU A 2 7.39 -8.84 -25.70
N ARG A 3 8.27 -9.68 -26.24
CA ARG A 3 9.52 -10.02 -25.57
C ARG A 3 10.40 -8.77 -25.54
N PRO A 4 11.07 -8.47 -24.41
CA PRO A 4 11.97 -7.33 -24.34
C PRO A 4 13.02 -7.42 -25.45
N THR A 5 13.22 -6.30 -26.14
CA THR A 5 14.13 -6.18 -27.28
C THR A 5 15.55 -6.62 -26.87
N GLN A 6 16.34 -7.09 -27.83
CA GLN A 6 17.70 -7.55 -27.58
C GLN A 6 18.58 -6.45 -26.95
N ALA A 7 18.34 -5.18 -27.30
CA ALA A 7 18.98 -4.02 -26.69
C ALA A 7 18.65 -3.90 -25.20
N THR A 8 17.38 -4.06 -24.82
CA THR A 8 16.91 -4.04 -23.43
C THR A 8 17.58 -5.15 -22.61
N ARG A 9 17.66 -6.36 -23.15
CA ARG A 9 18.33 -7.49 -22.47
C ARG A 9 19.84 -7.25 -22.31
N ARG A 10 20.48 -6.64 -23.32
CA ARG A 10 21.90 -6.28 -23.26
C ARG A 10 22.18 -5.20 -22.22
N PHE A 11 21.33 -4.18 -22.15
CA PHE A 11 21.39 -3.14 -21.13
C PHE A 11 21.30 -3.71 -19.72
N TYR A 12 20.28 -4.52 -19.42
CA TYR A 12 20.14 -5.10 -18.08
C TYR A 12 21.29 -6.06 -17.73
N ASN A 13 21.76 -6.88 -18.68
CA ASN A 13 22.94 -7.72 -18.43
C ASN A 13 24.22 -6.91 -18.15
N ALA A 14 24.43 -5.80 -18.87
CA ALA A 14 25.57 -4.92 -18.64
C ALA A 14 25.46 -4.21 -17.28
N PHE A 15 24.26 -3.73 -16.94
CA PHE A 15 23.96 -3.09 -15.66
C PHE A 15 24.19 -4.03 -14.48
N TYR A 16 23.68 -5.27 -14.53
CA TYR A 16 23.89 -6.26 -13.47
C TYR A 16 25.35 -6.70 -13.35
N ARG A 17 26.08 -6.80 -14.47
CA ARG A 17 27.53 -7.08 -14.45
C ARG A 17 28.33 -5.93 -13.84
N TRP A 18 28.02 -4.69 -14.21
CA TRP A 18 28.68 -3.51 -13.65
C TRP A 18 28.39 -3.36 -12.16
N ALA A 19 27.15 -3.57 -11.74
CA ALA A 19 26.78 -3.59 -10.33
C ALA A 19 27.54 -4.66 -9.54
N SER A 20 27.80 -5.83 -10.12
CA SER A 20 28.62 -6.87 -9.47
C SER A 20 30.13 -6.58 -9.45
N LEU A 21 30.64 -5.70 -10.31
CA LEU A 21 32.06 -5.33 -10.38
C LEU A 21 32.40 -4.10 -9.53
N SER A 22 31.39 -3.29 -9.19
CA SER A 22 31.58 -2.03 -8.45
C SER A 22 31.66 -2.21 -6.93
N TYR A 23 31.57 -3.45 -6.43
CA TYR A 23 31.86 -3.79 -5.04
C TYR A 23 33.23 -4.49 -4.97
N PRO A 24 34.26 -3.89 -4.32
CA PRO A 24 35.51 -4.59 -4.10
C PRO A 24 35.27 -5.80 -3.17
N PRO A 25 35.82 -6.99 -3.48
CA PRO A 25 35.74 -8.12 -2.58
C PRO A 25 36.64 -7.85 -1.37
N HIS A 26 36.05 -7.52 -0.22
CA HIS A 26 36.75 -7.70 1.04
C HIS A 26 37.00 -9.20 1.24
N SER A 27 38.27 -9.51 1.39
CA SER A 27 38.88 -10.84 1.50
C SER A 27 38.34 -11.63 2.68
N GLY A 28 37.71 -12.77 2.40
CA GLY A 28 37.41 -13.84 3.36
C GLY A 28 37.05 -15.13 2.61
N PRO A 29 37.72 -16.27 2.84
CA PRO A 29 37.66 -17.41 1.94
C PRO A 29 36.57 -18.41 2.36
N HIS A 30 35.29 -18.09 2.22
CA HIS A 30 34.23 -19.10 2.29
C HIS A 30 33.00 -18.59 1.54
N ILE A 31 32.76 -19.10 0.33
CA ILE A 31 31.46 -19.40 -0.30
C ILE A 31 31.77 -19.89 -1.71
N VAL A 32 32.16 -21.16 -1.81
CA VAL A 32 32.06 -21.95 -3.06
C VAL A 32 31.20 -23.15 -2.70
N ARG A 33 29.88 -22.96 -2.70
CA ARG A 33 28.84 -24.02 -2.77
C ARG A 33 27.47 -23.37 -2.61
N LEU A 34 26.87 -22.91 -3.72
CA LEU A 34 25.41 -22.71 -3.89
C LEU A 34 25.09 -22.14 -5.29
N ARG A 35 25.52 -22.82 -6.37
CA ARG A 35 25.17 -22.42 -7.74
C ARG A 35 24.80 -23.56 -8.71
N GLN A 36 24.32 -24.70 -8.22
CA GLN A 36 24.13 -25.88 -9.08
C GLN A 36 22.71 -26.49 -9.19
N THR A 37 21.64 -25.88 -8.68
CA THR A 37 20.31 -26.55 -8.67
C THR A 37 19.18 -25.90 -9.49
N TYR A 38 19.44 -24.97 -10.41
CA TYR A 38 18.36 -24.40 -11.26
C TYR A 38 18.66 -24.39 -12.76
N ARG A 39 19.14 -25.52 -13.31
CA ARG A 39 19.41 -25.61 -14.76
C ARG A 39 19.13 -26.98 -15.38
N THR A 40 18.01 -27.63 -15.06
CA THR A 40 17.54 -28.81 -15.82
C THR A 40 16.01 -28.96 -15.74
N SER A 41 15.26 -28.17 -16.52
CA SER A 41 13.84 -28.47 -16.83
C SER A 41 13.26 -27.58 -17.95
N ALA A 42 14.05 -27.27 -18.98
CA ALA A 42 13.56 -26.58 -20.17
C ALA A 42 14.24 -27.13 -21.42
N ARG A 43 13.83 -28.33 -21.84
CA ARG A 43 14.03 -28.92 -23.18
C ARG A 43 13.35 -30.29 -23.19
N LEU A 44 12.09 -30.33 -23.63
CA LEU A 44 11.44 -31.46 -24.30
C LEU A 44 10.02 -31.01 -24.67
N LEU A 45 9.57 -31.44 -25.85
CA LEU A 45 8.30 -31.14 -26.54
C LEU A 45 8.32 -29.93 -27.47
N ASP A 46 9.10 -30.08 -28.54
CA ASP A 46 8.69 -29.64 -29.89
C ASP A 46 8.68 -30.92 -30.74
N ASP A 47 7.49 -31.40 -31.09
CA ASP A 47 7.27 -32.36 -32.17
C ASP A 47 5.80 -32.26 -32.59
N GLY A 48 5.56 -31.45 -33.63
CA GLY A 48 4.30 -31.36 -34.32
C GLY A 48 4.11 -32.56 -35.24
N ASN A 49 3.03 -33.31 -35.03
CA ASN A 49 2.55 -34.29 -36.00
C ASN A 49 1.04 -34.12 -36.19
N SER A 50 0.65 -33.39 -37.23
CA SER A 50 -0.73 -33.31 -37.69
C SER A 50 -1.13 -34.62 -38.37
N ARG A 51 -2.05 -35.37 -37.76
CA ARG A 51 -2.88 -36.34 -38.48
C ARG A 51 -4.35 -35.93 -38.36
N LYS A 52 -4.93 -35.60 -39.52
CA LYS A 52 -6.35 -35.42 -39.75
C LYS A 52 -7.07 -36.76 -39.53
N LEU A 53 -8.16 -36.73 -38.78
CA LEU A 53 -9.12 -37.82 -38.71
C LEU A 53 -10.49 -37.23 -39.02
N ASP A 54 -10.93 -37.47 -40.25
CA ASP A 54 -12.29 -37.23 -40.73
C ASP A 54 -13.23 -38.24 -40.05
N VAL A 55 -14.27 -37.75 -39.38
CA VAL A 55 -15.39 -38.57 -38.91
C VAL A 55 -16.62 -38.16 -39.70
N ALA A 56 -17.02 -39.07 -40.58
CA ALA A 56 -18.23 -38.99 -41.40
C ALA A 56 -19.50 -39.10 -40.55
N ARG A 57 -20.50 -38.28 -40.86
CA ARG A 57 -21.91 -38.49 -40.47
C ARG A 57 -22.74 -38.94 -41.67
N PRO A 58 -23.70 -39.87 -41.50
CA PRO A 58 -24.43 -40.44 -42.61
C PRO A 58 -25.59 -39.54 -43.08
N ARG A 59 -25.74 -39.48 -44.41
CA ARG A 59 -26.88 -38.92 -45.13
C ARG A 59 -28.04 -39.93 -45.13
N LEU A 60 -29.20 -39.53 -44.59
CA LEU A 60 -30.48 -40.17 -44.86
C LEU A 60 -31.18 -39.44 -46.01
N LYS A 61 -31.50 -40.20 -47.05
CA LYS A 61 -32.32 -39.80 -48.21
C LYS A 61 -33.78 -40.19 -47.94
N GLN A 62 -34.69 -39.23 -48.05
CA GLN A 62 -36.07 -39.35 -48.54
C GLN A 62 -36.40 -37.96 -49.10
N GLY A 63 -37.18 -37.73 -50.15
CA GLY A 63 -38.14 -38.51 -50.89
C GLY A 63 -38.97 -37.45 -51.63
N LYS A 64 -39.20 -37.69 -52.92
CA LYS A 64 -39.86 -36.83 -53.90
C LYS A 64 -41.37 -36.75 -53.64
N ASP A 65 -42.00 -35.60 -53.88
CA ASP A 65 -43.25 -35.42 -54.65
C ASP A 65 -43.78 -33.97 -54.50
N THR A 66 -43.72 -33.15 -55.56
CA THR A 66 -44.74 -32.84 -56.60
C THR A 66 -45.62 -31.63 -56.26
N GLY A 67 -45.78 -30.73 -57.24
CA GLY A 67 -47.02 -29.96 -57.45
C GLY A 67 -47.08 -28.54 -56.88
N ASP A 68 -46.87 -27.57 -57.77
CA ASP A 68 -47.65 -26.32 -57.89
C ASP A 68 -47.92 -25.44 -56.66
N ALA A 69 -47.09 -24.40 -56.53
CA ALA A 69 -47.54 -23.05 -56.12
C ALA A 69 -46.43 -22.03 -56.40
N LYS A 70 -46.15 -21.80 -57.69
CA LYS A 70 -45.36 -20.66 -58.13
C LYS A 70 -46.24 -19.41 -57.97
N GLU A 71 -45.62 -18.30 -57.54
CA GLU A 71 -46.10 -16.94 -57.76
C GLU A 71 -46.92 -16.21 -56.67
N ARG A 72 -46.64 -16.41 -55.37
CA ARG A 72 -47.03 -15.43 -54.31
C ARG A 72 -46.02 -15.21 -53.17
N ARG A 73 -44.74 -15.59 -53.35
CA ARG A 73 -43.75 -15.56 -52.25
C ARG A 73 -42.43 -14.87 -52.59
N ARG A 74 -42.46 -13.87 -53.49
CA ARG A 74 -41.28 -13.08 -53.87
C ARG A 74 -41.16 -11.70 -53.21
N GLU A 75 -42.10 -11.28 -52.38
CA GLU A 75 -42.04 -9.96 -51.72
C GLU A 75 -41.83 -10.00 -50.19
N LEU A 76 -41.75 -11.18 -49.57
CA LEU A 76 -41.46 -11.35 -48.14
C LEU A 76 -40.06 -11.92 -47.83
N ALA A 77 -39.25 -12.19 -48.86
CA ALA A 77 -37.90 -12.77 -48.72
C ALA A 77 -36.76 -11.76 -48.85
N SER A 78 -37.04 -10.46 -49.04
CA SER A 78 -36.01 -9.40 -49.11
C SER A 78 -35.75 -8.69 -47.77
N HIS A 79 -36.52 -8.98 -46.71
CA HIS A 79 -36.36 -8.34 -45.39
C HIS A 79 -35.90 -9.26 -44.26
N GLN A 80 -35.60 -10.54 -44.51
CA GLN A 80 -35.11 -11.47 -43.48
C GLN A 80 -33.66 -11.96 -43.65
N THR A 81 -32.98 -11.59 -44.75
CA THR A 81 -31.62 -12.09 -45.04
C THR A 81 -30.50 -11.10 -44.68
N THR A 82 -30.81 -9.95 -44.07
CA THR A 82 -29.81 -8.96 -43.64
C THR A 82 -29.59 -8.95 -42.12
N SER A 83 -30.48 -9.57 -41.32
CA SER A 83 -30.36 -9.55 -39.85
C SER A 83 -29.49 -10.68 -39.27
N GLN A 84 -29.32 -11.81 -39.97
CA GLN A 84 -28.49 -12.92 -39.47
C GLN A 84 -27.00 -12.80 -39.85
N ALA A 85 -26.63 -11.93 -40.78
CA ALA A 85 -25.23 -11.70 -41.15
C ALA A 85 -24.51 -10.72 -40.20
N ASN A 86 -25.23 -10.03 -39.30
CA ASN A 86 -24.65 -9.03 -38.39
C ASN A 86 -24.49 -9.54 -36.94
N GLU A 87 -25.19 -10.60 -36.54
CA GLU A 87 -25.07 -11.20 -35.19
C GLU A 87 -23.77 -12.00 -35.00
N GLN A 88 -23.17 -12.51 -36.07
CA GLN A 88 -21.88 -13.23 -36.00
C GLN A 88 -20.65 -12.30 -35.95
N ARG A 89 -20.84 -10.97 -35.99
CA ARG A 89 -19.74 -9.99 -35.96
C ARG A 89 -19.54 -9.31 -34.61
N THR A 90 -20.46 -9.50 -33.66
CA THR A 90 -20.47 -8.86 -32.33
C THR A 90 -19.75 -9.63 -31.23
N GLU A 91 -19.67 -10.96 -31.33
CA GLU A 91 -18.97 -11.83 -30.38
C GLU A 91 -17.46 -11.54 -30.19
N PRO A 92 -16.64 -11.29 -31.24
CA PRO A 92 -15.21 -11.05 -31.03
C PRO A 92 -14.92 -9.71 -30.33
N VAL A 93 -15.84 -8.75 -30.37
CA VAL A 93 -15.68 -7.43 -29.73
C VAL A 93 -15.89 -7.53 -28.22
N LEU A 94 -16.87 -8.32 -27.77
CA LEU A 94 -17.15 -8.55 -26.36
C LEU A 94 -16.02 -9.33 -25.68
N GLN A 95 -15.48 -10.37 -26.34
CA GLN A 95 -14.36 -11.15 -25.81
C GLN A 95 -13.07 -10.32 -25.69
N GLN A 96 -12.80 -9.41 -26.64
CA GLN A 96 -11.67 -8.49 -26.56
C GLN A 96 -11.82 -7.47 -25.42
N ALA A 97 -13.03 -6.94 -25.20
CA ALA A 97 -13.32 -6.02 -24.10
C ALA A 97 -13.12 -6.70 -22.73
N GLU A 98 -13.56 -7.95 -22.58
CA GLU A 98 -13.40 -8.71 -21.34
C GLU A 98 -11.92 -9.04 -21.06
N GLN A 99 -11.14 -9.41 -22.08
CA GLN A 99 -9.71 -9.63 -21.95
C GLN A 99 -8.96 -8.33 -21.58
N ALA A 100 -9.35 -7.20 -22.20
CA ALA A 100 -8.81 -5.89 -21.84
C ALA A 100 -9.11 -5.53 -20.38
N ALA A 101 -10.35 -5.75 -19.93
CA ALA A 101 -10.77 -5.54 -18.55
C ALA A 101 -9.98 -6.42 -17.55
N LYS A 102 -9.82 -7.72 -17.84
CA LYS A 102 -9.01 -8.64 -17.02
C LYS A 102 -7.54 -8.19 -16.93
N SER A 103 -6.97 -7.71 -18.03
CA SER A 103 -5.58 -7.20 -18.04
C SER A 103 -5.41 -5.90 -17.25
N SER A 104 -6.43 -5.03 -17.27
CA SER A 104 -6.43 -3.77 -16.52
C SER A 104 -6.51 -4.02 -15.02
N ARG A 105 -7.34 -4.97 -14.59
CA ARG A 105 -7.47 -5.39 -13.19
C ARG A 105 -6.16 -5.97 -12.66
N LYS A 106 -5.51 -6.86 -13.42
CA LYS A 106 -4.19 -7.41 -13.05
C LYS A 106 -3.13 -6.31 -12.88
N ARG A 107 -3.11 -5.31 -13.77
CA ARG A 107 -2.21 -4.14 -13.65
C ARG A 107 -2.51 -3.28 -12.42
N SER A 108 -3.79 -3.04 -12.12
CA SER A 108 -4.20 -2.31 -10.91
C SER A 108 -3.72 -3.04 -9.65
N ILE A 109 -3.95 -4.34 -9.57
CA ILE A 109 -3.55 -5.17 -8.42
C ILE A 109 -2.03 -5.12 -8.25
N LEU A 110 -1.26 -5.29 -9.32
CA LEU A 110 0.20 -5.21 -9.25
C LEU A 110 0.67 -3.83 -8.77
N THR A 111 0.05 -2.76 -9.27
CA THR A 111 0.35 -1.38 -8.86
C THR A 111 0.10 -1.19 -7.36
N ASP A 112 -1.00 -1.74 -6.84
CA ASP A 112 -1.36 -1.63 -5.43
C ASP A 112 -0.40 -2.45 -4.54
N TYR A 113 0.03 -3.64 -4.98
CA TYR A 113 1.08 -4.41 -4.29
C TYR A 113 2.43 -3.68 -4.29
N THR A 114 2.84 -3.14 -5.45
CA THR A 114 4.07 -2.36 -5.54
C THR A 114 4.03 -1.16 -4.59
N ARG A 115 2.90 -0.44 -4.53
CA ARG A 115 2.71 0.65 -3.57
C ARG A 115 2.76 0.15 -2.12
N ALA A 116 2.13 -0.98 -1.80
CA ALA A 116 2.12 -1.54 -0.45
C ALA A 116 3.54 -1.90 0.03
N VAL A 117 4.38 -2.43 -0.86
CA VAL A 117 5.77 -2.81 -0.53
C VAL A 117 6.69 -1.59 -0.45
N LEU A 118 6.48 -0.57 -1.30
CA LEU A 118 7.38 0.60 -1.35
C LEU A 118 7.00 1.72 -0.37
N ARG A 119 5.72 1.88 -0.01
CA ARG A 119 5.26 2.94 0.93
C ARG A 119 5.96 2.91 2.31
N PRO A 120 6.31 1.76 2.90
CA PRO A 120 7.03 1.73 4.17
C PRO A 120 8.47 2.22 4.09
N LEU A 121 9.07 2.26 2.89
CA LEU A 121 10.46 2.71 2.73
C LEU A 121 10.57 4.21 3.01
N THR A 122 11.70 4.61 3.58
CA THR A 122 12.02 6.01 3.88
C THR A 122 12.55 6.70 2.62
N HIS A 123 11.95 7.83 2.29
CA HIS A 123 12.31 8.65 1.15
C HIS A 123 12.71 10.05 1.61
N PRO A 124 13.77 10.66 1.07
CA PRO A 124 14.13 12.03 1.42
C PRO A 124 13.06 13.01 0.93
N VAL A 125 12.76 14.04 1.72
CA VAL A 125 11.80 15.08 1.31
C VAL A 125 12.54 16.38 1.00
N VAL A 126 12.40 16.85 -0.23
CA VAL A 126 13.04 18.09 -0.67
C VAL A 126 12.05 18.98 -1.42
N ILE A 127 12.26 20.30 -1.36
CA ILE A 127 11.53 21.26 -2.18
C ILE A 127 12.43 21.69 -3.33
N ILE A 128 11.94 21.50 -4.55
CA ILE A 128 12.59 21.97 -5.77
C ILE A 128 11.92 23.26 -6.19
N THR A 129 12.70 24.31 -6.39
CA THR A 129 12.21 25.58 -6.94
C THR A 129 12.93 25.92 -8.24
N ALA A 130 12.18 26.56 -9.13
CA ALA A 130 12.68 27.15 -10.35
C ALA A 130 11.95 28.47 -10.61
N GLY A 131 12.57 29.37 -11.36
CA GLY A 131 11.95 30.63 -11.74
C GLY A 131 12.40 31.00 -13.14
N ASP A 132 11.44 31.26 -14.01
CA ASP A 132 11.67 31.88 -15.31
C ASP A 132 11.52 33.39 -15.11
N ARG A 133 12.61 34.04 -14.68
CA ARG A 133 12.61 35.43 -14.25
C ARG A 133 13.68 36.22 -14.99
N ASP A 134 13.21 37.23 -15.69
CA ASP A 134 13.99 38.26 -16.38
C ASP A 134 13.96 39.57 -15.58
N GLU A 135 14.69 40.59 -16.04
CA GLU A 135 14.74 41.90 -15.35
C GLU A 135 13.37 42.60 -15.28
N ASN A 136 12.50 42.33 -16.25
CA ASN A 136 11.16 42.91 -16.34
C ASN A 136 10.08 42.03 -15.67
N SER A 137 10.46 40.93 -15.03
CA SER A 137 9.49 40.05 -14.39
C SER A 137 8.82 40.72 -13.19
N PRO A 138 7.53 40.43 -12.93
CA PRO A 138 6.82 40.92 -11.75
C PRO A 138 7.56 40.54 -10.46
N PRO A 139 7.33 41.23 -9.33
CA PRO A 139 8.01 40.95 -8.06
C PRO A 139 7.84 39.49 -7.62
N LEU A 140 8.68 39.01 -6.71
CA LEU A 140 8.46 37.69 -6.11
C LEU A 140 7.09 37.64 -5.41
N PRO A 141 6.39 36.48 -5.43
CA PRO A 141 6.79 35.18 -5.97
C PRO A 141 6.28 34.87 -7.40
N TYR A 142 5.85 35.88 -8.17
CA TYR A 142 5.27 35.65 -9.51
C TYR A 142 6.27 34.97 -10.47
N GLY A 143 5.81 34.04 -11.31
CA GLY A 143 6.71 33.32 -12.25
C GLY A 143 7.65 32.29 -11.59
N CYS A 144 7.65 32.18 -10.26
CA CYS A 144 8.31 31.09 -9.55
C CYS A 144 7.44 29.84 -9.56
N ARG A 145 8.07 28.67 -9.58
CA ARG A 145 7.43 27.37 -9.42
C ARG A 145 8.18 26.57 -8.37
N GLY A 146 7.44 25.82 -7.58
CA GLY A 146 7.99 24.90 -6.60
C GLY A 146 7.25 23.58 -6.59
N VAL A 147 7.93 22.53 -6.17
CA VAL A 147 7.32 21.21 -5.97
C VAL A 147 8.07 20.45 -4.89
N THR A 148 7.35 19.76 -4.02
CA THR A 148 7.95 18.79 -3.11
C THR A 148 8.08 17.44 -3.80
N VAL A 149 9.26 16.84 -3.72
CA VAL A 149 9.52 15.51 -4.26
C VAL A 149 10.13 14.61 -3.20
N SER A 150 9.77 13.33 -3.27
CA SER A 150 10.35 12.27 -2.44
C SER A 150 11.34 11.36 -3.19
N SER A 151 11.46 11.53 -4.50
CA SER A 151 12.29 10.71 -5.39
C SER A 151 13.72 11.23 -5.55
N PHE A 152 14.20 12.07 -4.63
CA PHE A 152 15.51 12.70 -4.75
C PHE A 152 16.64 11.70 -4.46
N SER A 153 17.61 11.57 -5.35
CA SER A 153 18.73 10.62 -5.22
C SER A 153 20.03 11.18 -5.78
N SER A 154 21.17 10.76 -5.22
CA SER A 154 22.47 10.91 -5.85
C SER A 154 22.66 9.89 -6.98
N VAL A 155 23.30 10.30 -8.08
CA VAL A 155 23.58 9.44 -9.24
C VAL A 155 25.08 9.23 -9.42
N SER A 156 25.88 10.29 -9.34
CA SER A 156 27.34 10.23 -9.47
C SER A 156 28.01 11.23 -8.55
N MET A 157 29.10 10.80 -7.90
CA MET A 157 29.91 11.62 -7.00
C MET A 157 31.36 11.76 -7.45
N ALA A 158 31.84 10.90 -8.35
CA ALA A 158 33.25 10.79 -8.71
C ALA A 158 33.62 11.49 -10.04
N GLY A 159 32.69 12.20 -10.67
CA GLY A 159 32.93 12.97 -11.90
C GLY A 159 33.31 14.42 -11.62
N ASP A 160 33.42 15.22 -12.69
CA ASP A 160 33.76 16.66 -12.63
C ASP A 160 32.80 17.47 -11.74
N ALA A 161 31.54 17.03 -11.66
CA ALA A 161 30.55 17.59 -10.75
C ALA A 161 29.59 16.49 -10.25
N PRO A 162 29.13 16.53 -8.99
CA PRO A 162 28.13 15.61 -8.49
C PRO A 162 26.83 15.71 -9.29
N VAL A 163 26.16 14.58 -9.52
CA VAL A 163 24.89 14.52 -10.25
C VAL A 163 23.81 13.96 -9.34
N VAL A 164 22.66 14.64 -9.32
CA VAL A 164 21.45 14.24 -8.61
C VAL A 164 20.30 14.00 -9.58
N SER A 165 19.32 13.22 -9.16
CA SER A 165 18.09 12.98 -9.92
C SER A 165 16.84 13.08 -9.06
N PHE A 166 15.73 13.37 -9.73
CA PHE A 166 14.39 13.32 -9.16
C PHE A 166 13.35 13.12 -10.25
N ASN A 167 12.15 12.65 -9.86
CA ASN A 167 11.06 12.35 -10.76
C ASN A 167 9.97 13.43 -10.61
N LEU A 168 9.39 13.85 -11.74
CA LEU A 168 8.21 14.70 -11.78
C LEU A 168 7.12 14.02 -12.61
N LYS A 169 5.87 14.11 -12.14
CA LYS A 169 4.71 13.68 -12.92
C LYS A 169 4.39 14.70 -14.00
N ILE A 170 3.93 14.26 -15.17
CA ILE A 170 3.50 15.12 -16.29
C ILE A 170 1.97 14.96 -16.47
N PRO A 171 1.22 16.05 -16.76
CA PRO A 171 1.70 17.44 -16.92
C PRO A 171 2.13 18.07 -15.59
N SER A 172 3.16 18.92 -15.62
CA SER A 172 3.65 19.67 -14.46
C SER A 172 4.14 21.06 -14.86
N ARG A 173 3.54 22.08 -14.25
CA ARG A 173 3.93 23.49 -14.43
C ARG A 173 5.37 23.75 -13.99
N THR A 174 5.85 23.02 -12.99
CA THR A 174 7.24 23.11 -12.54
C THR A 174 8.19 22.52 -13.59
N TRP A 175 7.80 21.41 -14.22
CA TRP A 175 8.57 20.85 -15.33
C TRP A 175 8.62 21.78 -16.54
N ASP A 176 7.51 22.45 -16.88
CA ASP A 176 7.48 23.39 -17.99
C ASP A 176 8.50 24.53 -17.81
N VAL A 177 8.62 25.06 -16.58
CA VAL A 177 9.63 26.06 -16.23
C VAL A 177 11.05 25.47 -16.24
N LEU A 178 11.24 24.29 -15.64
CA LEU A 178 12.54 23.60 -15.63
C LEU A 178 13.05 23.26 -17.04
N ARG A 179 12.15 23.07 -18.01
CA ARG A 179 12.55 22.80 -19.40
C ARG A 179 13.15 24.03 -20.07
N ASN A 180 12.67 25.21 -19.72
CA ASN A 180 13.15 26.49 -20.27
C ASN A 180 14.35 27.00 -19.48
N VAL A 181 14.34 26.83 -18.16
CA VAL A 181 15.36 27.33 -17.25
C VAL A 181 16.36 26.24 -16.92
N SER A 182 17.64 26.47 -17.23
CA SER A 182 18.68 25.47 -16.99
C SER A 182 19.07 25.29 -15.51
N SER A 183 18.52 26.08 -14.58
CA SER A 183 18.97 26.14 -13.19
C SER A 183 17.82 25.97 -12.21
N LEU A 184 18.08 25.24 -11.14
CA LEU A 184 17.12 24.97 -10.07
C LEU A 184 17.80 25.04 -8.70
N ARG A 185 16.98 25.14 -7.66
CA ARG A 185 17.43 24.98 -6.27
C ARG A 185 16.70 23.82 -5.61
N VAL A 186 17.44 23.01 -4.85
CA VAL A 186 16.88 21.91 -4.04
C VAL A 186 17.09 22.26 -2.56
N HIS A 187 16.00 22.35 -1.81
CA HIS A 187 16.01 22.70 -0.40
C HIS A 187 15.86 21.42 0.43
N LEU A 188 16.87 21.12 1.25
CA LEU A 188 16.85 20.03 2.20
C LEU A 188 16.19 20.51 3.50
N LEU A 189 15.15 19.80 3.92
CA LEU A 189 14.33 20.20 5.06
C LEU A 189 14.74 19.45 6.34
N ARG A 190 14.70 20.14 7.47
CA ARG A 190 14.86 19.53 8.79
C ARG A 190 13.64 18.68 9.14
N GLY A 191 13.83 17.65 9.95
CA GLY A 191 12.79 16.75 10.46
C GLY A 191 11.84 17.39 11.48
N THR A 192 11.47 18.66 11.30
CA THR A 192 10.59 19.43 12.19
C THR A 192 9.16 19.52 11.65
N ALA A 193 8.21 19.89 12.51
CA ALA A 193 6.83 20.17 12.09
C ALA A 193 6.75 21.30 11.05
N GLU A 194 7.59 22.32 11.21
CA GLU A 194 7.72 23.42 10.24
C GLU A 194 8.26 22.93 8.89
N GLY A 195 9.28 22.07 8.90
CA GLY A 195 9.79 21.45 7.66
C GLY A 195 8.71 20.64 6.95
N ALA A 196 7.93 19.87 7.70
CA ALA A 196 6.78 19.15 7.16
C ALA A 196 5.71 20.10 6.60
N ALA A 197 5.43 21.22 7.26
CA ALA A 197 4.48 22.22 6.78
C ALA A 197 4.95 22.89 5.47
N LEU A 198 6.24 23.26 5.39
CA LEU A 198 6.84 23.79 4.16
C LEU A 198 6.74 22.78 3.00
N ALA A 199 7.08 21.51 3.26
CA ALA A 199 6.94 20.46 2.25
C ALA A 199 5.48 20.29 1.82
N HIS A 200 4.56 20.27 2.78
CA HIS A 200 3.15 20.07 2.50
C HIS A 200 2.57 21.17 1.61
N ALA A 201 2.97 22.43 1.83
CA ALA A 201 2.54 23.56 1.00
C ALA A 201 2.79 23.29 -0.49
N PHE A 202 3.95 22.75 -0.87
CA PHE A 202 4.28 22.44 -2.28
C PHE A 202 3.77 21.08 -2.79
N THR A 203 2.93 20.38 -2.02
CA THR A 203 2.21 19.18 -2.48
C THR A 203 0.77 19.48 -2.91
N GLN A 204 0.23 20.63 -2.51
CA GLN A 204 -1.16 21.00 -2.79
C GLN A 204 -1.36 21.44 -4.24
N PRO A 205 -2.49 21.08 -4.87
CA PRO A 205 -2.85 21.61 -6.16
C PRO A 205 -3.39 23.04 -6.00
N TYR A 206 -2.61 24.03 -6.41
CA TYR A 206 -3.08 25.41 -6.47
C TYR A 206 -3.49 25.81 -7.89
N GLU A 207 -4.52 26.65 -7.98
CA GLU A 207 -4.94 27.24 -9.24
C GLU A 207 -3.86 28.21 -9.74
N GLU A 208 -3.39 29.08 -8.85
CA GLU A 208 -2.30 30.01 -9.12
C GLU A 208 -0.95 29.48 -8.58
N PRO A 209 0.13 29.58 -9.37
CA PRO A 209 1.42 29.04 -8.95
C PRO A 209 2.09 29.74 -7.76
N GLN A 210 1.73 31.00 -7.51
CA GLN A 210 2.25 31.79 -6.39
C GLN A 210 1.69 31.35 -5.03
N GLU A 211 0.51 30.73 -4.97
CA GLU A 211 -0.17 30.41 -3.71
C GLU A 211 0.68 29.52 -2.79
N ALA A 212 1.46 28.59 -3.36
CA ALA A 212 2.39 27.76 -2.58
C ALA A 212 3.47 28.60 -1.87
N PHE A 213 3.92 29.66 -2.54
CA PHE A 213 4.90 30.59 -2.00
C PHE A 213 4.29 31.53 -0.96
N ASP A 214 3.05 31.96 -1.16
CA ASP A 214 2.30 32.77 -0.18
C ASP A 214 2.02 31.95 1.09
N ALA A 215 1.68 30.67 0.94
CA ALA A 215 1.47 29.75 2.06
C ALA A 215 2.74 29.59 2.91
N ILE A 216 3.93 29.46 2.31
CA ILE A 216 5.17 29.39 3.10
C ILE A 216 5.59 30.75 3.68
N GLN A 217 5.24 31.87 3.04
CA GLN A 217 5.46 33.20 3.61
C GLN A 217 4.61 33.41 4.88
N ALA A 218 3.37 32.90 4.89
CA ALA A 218 2.54 32.88 6.08
C ALA A 218 3.13 32.04 7.22
N LEU A 219 3.98 31.04 6.88
CA LEU A 219 4.78 30.27 7.84
C LEU A 219 6.08 30.98 8.26
N GLY A 220 6.33 32.20 7.80
CA GLY A 220 7.53 32.98 8.12
C GLY A 220 8.72 32.75 7.18
N ALA A 221 8.55 32.02 6.07
CA ALA A 221 9.63 31.82 5.10
C ALA A 221 9.86 33.06 4.23
N LYS A 222 11.13 33.41 4.03
CA LYS A 222 11.54 34.50 3.12
C LYS A 222 11.94 33.92 1.78
N ILE A 223 11.43 34.52 0.70
CA ILE A 223 11.78 34.13 -0.67
C ILE A 223 12.83 35.11 -1.18
N ILE A 224 13.98 34.59 -1.59
CA ILE A 224 15.15 35.37 -1.98
C ILE A 224 15.51 35.03 -3.41
N GLU A 225 15.63 36.04 -4.26
CA GLU A 225 16.24 35.87 -5.58
C GLU A 225 17.75 35.72 -5.47
N SER A 226 18.31 34.81 -6.26
CA SER A 226 19.75 34.75 -6.47
C SER A 226 20.23 36.07 -7.06
N PRO A 227 21.26 36.71 -6.48
CA PRO A 227 21.85 37.92 -7.07
C PRO A 227 22.53 37.60 -8.41
N ASN A 228 23.07 36.38 -8.53
CA ASN A 228 23.73 35.93 -9.73
C ASN A 228 22.72 35.30 -10.69
N LYS A 229 22.69 35.84 -11.91
CA LYS A 229 22.02 35.22 -13.05
C LYS A 229 22.75 33.93 -13.42
N ASN A 230 22.00 32.94 -13.87
CA ASN A 230 22.59 31.74 -14.47
C ASN A 230 23.16 32.07 -15.87
N ALA A 231 23.81 31.09 -16.51
CA ALA A 231 24.38 31.24 -17.85
C ALA A 231 23.34 31.66 -18.93
N HIS A 232 22.05 31.48 -18.64
CA HIS A 232 20.94 31.84 -19.53
C HIS A 232 20.26 33.15 -19.13
N GLY A 233 20.83 33.92 -18.17
CA GLY A 233 20.30 35.22 -17.77
C GLY A 233 19.19 35.18 -16.71
N HIS A 234 18.68 34.00 -16.34
CA HIS A 234 17.59 33.87 -15.38
C HIS A 234 18.07 33.78 -13.94
N LYS A 235 17.26 34.30 -13.01
CA LYS A 235 17.52 34.23 -11.56
C LYS A 235 16.84 33.02 -10.93
N SER A 236 17.59 32.26 -10.12
CA SER A 236 17.02 31.16 -9.33
C SER A 236 16.43 31.67 -8.01
N VAL A 237 15.47 30.92 -7.46
CA VAL A 237 14.66 31.34 -6.30
C VAL A 237 15.00 30.48 -5.09
N LYS A 238 15.43 31.10 -4.00
CA LYS A 238 15.82 30.45 -2.74
C LYS A 238 14.74 30.65 -1.68
N ILE A 239 14.47 29.61 -0.90
CA ILE A 239 13.66 29.68 0.32
C ILE A 239 14.61 29.80 1.51
N SER A 240 14.42 30.84 2.32
CA SER A 240 15.15 31.07 3.58
C SER A 240 14.17 30.91 4.75
N HIS A 241 14.40 29.88 5.55
CA HIS A 241 13.60 29.54 6.72
C HIS A 241 14.44 28.66 7.66
N PRO A 242 14.33 28.74 9.00
CA PRO A 242 15.09 27.90 9.93
C PRO A 242 14.93 26.39 9.69
N ALA A 243 13.73 25.97 9.27
CA ALA A 243 13.47 24.57 8.90
C ALA A 243 14.15 24.09 7.59
N VAL A 244 14.80 24.97 6.83
CA VAL A 244 15.64 24.60 5.67
C VAL A 244 17.08 24.43 6.15
N SER A 245 17.62 23.23 6.08
CA SER A 245 18.97 22.93 6.56
C SER A 245 20.05 23.30 5.53
N ALA A 246 19.78 23.01 4.27
CA ALA A 246 20.72 23.28 3.18
C ALA A 246 19.99 23.56 1.87
N CYS A 247 20.65 24.29 0.98
CA CYS A 247 20.16 24.59 -0.35
C CYS A 247 21.23 24.19 -1.39
N ILE A 248 20.88 23.26 -2.26
CA ILE A 248 21.72 22.81 -3.37
C ILE A 248 21.36 23.63 -4.61
N HIS A 249 22.35 24.29 -5.21
CA HIS A 249 22.24 24.93 -6.50
C HIS A 249 22.69 23.97 -7.59
N ALA A 250 21.81 23.67 -8.53
CA ALA A 250 22.07 22.71 -9.58
C ALA A 250 21.68 23.25 -10.97
N SER A 251 22.34 22.72 -11.99
CA SER A 251 22.00 22.93 -13.40
C SER A 251 21.45 21.65 -13.99
N ILE A 252 20.31 21.73 -14.65
CA ILE A 252 19.68 20.61 -15.33
C ILE A 252 20.59 20.12 -16.44
N LEU A 253 20.54 18.82 -16.70
CA LEU A 253 21.20 18.15 -17.81
C LEU A 253 20.12 17.68 -18.80
N PRO A 254 19.69 18.52 -19.75
CA PRO A 254 18.56 18.21 -20.63
C PRO A 254 18.79 16.94 -21.46
N LYS A 255 20.04 16.72 -21.89
CA LYS A 255 20.44 15.54 -22.68
C LYS A 255 20.28 14.22 -21.92
N HIS A 256 20.30 14.26 -20.58
CA HIS A 256 20.22 13.08 -19.73
C HIS A 256 18.82 12.90 -19.12
N THR A 257 17.93 13.87 -19.29
CA THR A 257 16.56 13.80 -18.76
C THR A 257 15.73 12.83 -19.61
N VAL A 258 15.05 11.88 -18.96
CA VAL A 258 14.33 10.79 -19.64
C VAL A 258 12.85 10.82 -19.26
N THR A 259 11.97 10.74 -20.26
CA THR A 259 10.53 10.53 -20.03
C THR A 259 10.20 9.05 -19.94
N ILE A 260 9.46 8.67 -18.91
CA ILE A 260 9.02 7.30 -18.64
C ILE A 260 7.51 7.36 -18.35
N ASP A 261 6.69 6.91 -19.28
CA ASP A 261 5.22 6.97 -19.22
C ASP A 261 4.70 8.38 -18.86
N ASP A 262 4.05 8.53 -17.71
CA ASP A 262 3.50 9.79 -17.19
C ASP A 262 4.48 10.56 -16.29
N HIS A 263 5.76 10.20 -16.28
CA HIS A 263 6.80 10.83 -15.47
C HIS A 263 8.01 11.26 -16.31
N VAL A 264 8.77 12.21 -15.77
CA VAL A 264 10.09 12.60 -16.25
C VAL A 264 11.11 12.46 -15.13
N VAL A 265 12.22 11.79 -15.43
CA VAL A 265 13.38 11.66 -14.54
C VAL A 265 14.37 12.75 -14.92
N VAL A 266 14.45 13.78 -14.08
CA VAL A 266 15.31 14.93 -14.28
C VAL A 266 16.67 14.64 -13.66
N PHE A 267 17.74 14.93 -14.41
CA PHE A 267 19.11 14.86 -13.91
C PHE A 267 19.68 16.26 -13.84
N ALA A 268 20.37 16.58 -12.74
CA ALA A 268 20.98 17.88 -12.53
C ALA A 268 22.40 17.75 -11.95
N SER A 269 23.32 18.55 -12.48
CA SER A 269 24.69 18.69 -11.98
C SER A 269 24.71 19.72 -10.86
N VAL A 270 25.24 19.33 -9.71
CA VAL A 270 25.38 20.18 -8.53
C VAL A 270 26.55 21.14 -8.74
N GLN A 271 26.27 22.44 -8.66
CA GLN A 271 27.25 23.51 -8.83
C GLN A 271 27.76 24.02 -7.49
N ARG A 272 26.86 24.16 -6.51
CA ARG A 272 27.18 24.70 -5.18
C ARG A 272 26.19 24.18 -4.14
N ILE A 273 26.64 24.05 -2.91
CA ILE A 273 25.79 23.78 -1.75
C ILE A 273 25.95 24.95 -0.77
N GLU A 274 24.83 25.50 -0.32
CA GLU A 274 24.76 26.53 0.70
C GLU A 274 24.15 25.92 1.97
N MET A 275 24.95 25.82 3.03
CA MET A 275 24.43 25.44 4.35
C MET A 275 23.76 26.65 5.00
N MET A 276 22.58 26.46 5.58
CA MET A 276 21.91 27.50 6.35
C MET A 276 22.51 27.46 7.76
N LYS A 277 23.33 28.46 8.10
CA LYS A 277 23.85 28.59 9.46
C LYS A 277 22.69 29.01 10.36
N ASP A 278 22.49 28.26 11.45
CA ASP A 278 22.03 28.91 12.67
C ASP A 278 23.16 29.88 13.05
N GLU A 279 22.84 31.15 13.34
CA GLU A 279 23.78 32.27 13.49
C GLU A 279 24.90 32.05 14.53
N THR A 280 24.91 30.91 15.22
CA THR A 280 25.80 30.52 16.31
C THR A 280 26.83 29.44 15.98
N ALA A 281 26.96 28.93 14.74
CA ALA A 281 27.83 27.78 14.43
C ALA A 281 28.91 28.03 13.35
N VAL A 282 30.16 27.67 13.71
CA VAL A 282 31.42 27.79 12.94
C VAL A 282 31.53 26.71 11.84
N ASP A 283 32.18 27.06 10.73
CA ASP A 283 32.25 26.38 9.41
C ASP A 283 33.00 25.03 9.32
N SER A 284 32.68 24.00 10.12
CA SER A 284 33.24 22.65 9.90
C SER A 284 32.20 21.60 9.49
N VAL A 285 32.55 20.79 8.47
CA VAL A 285 31.73 19.68 7.96
C VAL A 285 31.48 18.63 9.05
N ASP A 286 32.46 18.40 9.92
CA ASP A 286 32.38 17.43 11.02
C ASP A 286 31.34 17.81 12.09
N LYS A 287 30.94 19.09 12.19
CA LYS A 287 29.90 19.52 13.14
C LYS A 287 28.48 19.34 12.59
N TRP A 288 28.30 19.20 11.28
CA TRP A 288 27.00 18.93 10.68
C TRP A 288 26.38 17.62 11.19
N GLU A 289 27.21 16.59 11.42
CA GLU A 289 26.76 15.33 12.02
C GLU A 289 26.27 15.51 13.47
N ALA A 290 26.82 16.48 14.22
CA ALA A 290 26.44 16.75 15.60
C ALA A 290 25.14 17.56 15.73
N ASP A 291 24.93 18.57 14.88
CA ASP A 291 23.67 19.35 14.83
C ASP A 291 22.52 18.61 14.11
N SER A 292 22.81 17.42 13.54
CA SER A 292 21.83 16.50 12.96
C SER A 292 20.91 15.82 13.98
N ALA A 293 20.93 16.23 15.25
CA ALA A 293 20.05 15.68 16.29
C ALA A 293 18.55 15.73 15.93
N THR A 294 18.14 16.69 15.09
CA THR A 294 16.74 16.80 14.63
C THR A 294 16.47 15.95 13.37
N GLY A 295 17.52 15.41 12.73
CA GLY A 295 17.44 14.67 11.47
C GLY A 295 16.98 15.52 10.30
N MET A 296 17.17 15.00 9.08
CA MET A 296 16.52 15.51 7.88
C MET A 296 15.09 14.98 7.78
N LEU A 297 14.22 15.68 7.06
CA LEU A 297 12.85 15.28 6.82
C LEU A 297 12.80 14.09 5.86
N ALA A 298 12.10 13.04 6.30
CA ALA A 298 11.82 11.85 5.51
C ALA A 298 10.32 11.63 5.36
N TYR A 299 9.93 10.93 4.30
CA TYR A 299 8.56 10.49 4.05
C TYR A 299 8.53 8.96 3.99
N GLY A 300 7.61 8.37 4.74
CA GLY A 300 7.41 6.92 4.76
C GLY A 300 6.13 6.58 5.51
N LEU A 301 5.53 5.43 5.22
CA LEU A 301 4.25 5.02 5.81
C LEU A 301 3.20 6.15 5.75
N GLN A 302 3.10 6.83 4.59
CA GLN A 302 2.17 7.94 4.32
C GLN A 302 2.26 9.14 5.28
N GLY A 303 3.43 9.40 5.87
CA GLY A 303 3.61 10.56 6.75
C GLY A 303 5.04 11.08 6.75
N TYR A 304 5.18 12.35 7.16
CA TYR A 304 6.46 12.99 7.41
C TYR A 304 7.06 12.51 8.74
N ARG A 305 8.37 12.34 8.78
CA ARG A 305 9.13 11.80 9.93
C ARG A 305 10.51 12.46 9.99
N SER A 306 11.06 12.60 11.18
CA SER A 306 12.50 12.80 11.35
C SER A 306 13.24 11.47 11.13
N LEU A 307 14.52 11.56 10.78
CA LEU A 307 15.41 10.39 10.84
C LEU A 307 15.49 9.91 12.29
N GLY A 308 15.29 8.61 12.49
CA GLY A 308 15.46 7.98 13.81
C GLY A 308 16.94 7.84 14.19
N SER A 309 17.19 7.32 15.38
CA SER A 309 18.55 7.02 15.83
C SER A 309 19.27 6.09 14.84
N SER A 310 20.55 6.36 14.59
CA SER A 310 21.38 5.49 13.78
C SER A 310 21.41 4.09 14.39
N ILE A 311 21.31 3.07 13.53
CA ILE A 311 21.47 1.67 13.96
C ILE A 311 22.97 1.37 13.91
N ALA A 312 23.55 1.05 15.07
CA ALA A 312 24.96 0.72 15.19
C ALA A 312 25.34 -0.38 14.20
N THR A 313 26.47 -0.20 13.53
CA THR A 313 26.97 -1.20 12.57
C THR A 313 27.65 -2.35 13.32
N LEU A 314 27.76 -3.53 12.67
CA LEU A 314 28.41 -4.73 13.27
C LEU A 314 29.80 -4.47 13.90
N PRO A 315 30.71 -3.67 13.29
CA PRO A 315 32.00 -3.35 13.91
C PRO A 315 31.88 -2.56 15.22
N GLU A 316 30.87 -1.70 15.31
CA GLU A 316 30.58 -0.87 16.48
C GLU A 316 29.97 -1.71 17.61
N LEU A 317 29.09 -2.66 17.24
CA LEU A 317 28.58 -3.69 18.14
C LEU A 317 29.72 -4.56 18.70
N GLN A 318 30.66 -5.01 17.86
CA GLN A 318 31.81 -5.80 18.30
C GLN A 318 32.74 -5.01 19.23
N SER A 319 32.97 -3.72 18.98
CA SER A 319 33.75 -2.85 19.87
C SER A 319 33.06 -2.59 21.21
N SER A 320 31.73 -2.51 21.22
CA SER A 320 30.95 -2.35 22.46
C SER A 320 30.94 -3.64 23.31
N MET A 321 30.92 -4.81 22.68
CA MET A 321 30.95 -6.10 23.38
C MET A 321 32.32 -6.37 24.03
N SER A 322 33.43 -6.03 23.38
CA SER A 322 34.77 -6.23 23.97
C SER A 322 35.07 -5.32 25.16
N LYS A 323 34.42 -4.15 25.25
CA LYS A 323 34.54 -3.26 26.43
C LYS A 323 33.82 -3.77 27.67
N HIS A 324 32.78 -4.60 27.52
CA HIS A 324 32.04 -5.15 28.67
C HIS A 324 32.73 -6.36 29.32
N GLU A 325 33.69 -6.99 28.63
CA GLU A 325 34.41 -8.17 29.14
C GLU A 325 35.62 -7.81 30.02
N ALA A 326 35.98 -6.52 30.11
CA ALA A 326 37.10 -6.02 30.92
C ALA A 326 36.65 -5.43 32.28
N ARG A 327 35.69 -6.07 32.97
CA ARG A 327 35.32 -5.67 34.34
C ARG A 327 36.40 -6.15 35.32
N PRO A 328 36.99 -5.28 36.18
CA PRO A 328 38.02 -5.70 37.13
C PRO A 328 37.39 -6.67 38.14
N LYS A 329 38.08 -7.78 38.42
CA LYS A 329 37.72 -8.68 39.52
C LYS A 329 37.86 -7.91 40.83
N GLU A 330 36.73 -7.57 41.45
CA GLU A 330 36.70 -7.10 42.83
C GLU A 330 37.23 -8.24 43.73
N SER A 331 38.39 -8.00 44.33
CA SER A 331 38.97 -8.86 45.34
C SER A 331 38.12 -8.78 46.61
N LEU A 332 37.57 -9.93 47.04
CA LEU A 332 37.03 -10.11 48.38
C LEU A 332 38.11 -9.78 49.42
N GLY A 333 37.97 -8.64 50.10
CA GLY A 333 38.75 -8.22 51.24
C GLY A 333 38.10 -8.65 52.55
N VAL A 334 38.92 -9.28 53.39
CA VAL A 334 38.64 -9.96 54.66
C VAL A 334 38.12 -9.01 55.75
N VAL A 335 37.24 -9.56 56.60
CA VAL A 335 36.71 -8.98 57.83
C VAL A 335 37.84 -8.68 58.83
N GLY A 336 37.94 -7.42 59.28
CA GLY A 336 38.85 -6.99 60.34
C GLY A 336 38.15 -6.01 61.29
N VAL A 337 38.03 -6.42 62.55
CA VAL A 337 37.50 -5.69 63.71
C VAL A 337 38.48 -4.60 64.15
N ALA A 338 38.00 -3.40 64.48
CA ALA A 338 38.28 -2.69 65.75
C ALA A 338 38.02 -1.15 65.69
N ALA A 339 37.20 -0.72 66.66
CA ALA A 339 37.36 0.44 67.56
C ALA A 339 37.71 1.86 67.04
N GLY A 340 36.84 2.81 67.42
CA GLY A 340 37.28 3.95 68.22
C GLY A 340 36.99 5.35 67.67
N ASN A 341 36.10 6.07 68.39
CA ASN A 341 36.12 7.53 68.68
C ASN A 341 36.03 8.53 67.49
N SER A 342 35.43 9.71 67.56
CA SER A 342 34.61 10.45 68.54
C SER A 342 34.32 11.82 67.89
N ASN A 343 33.28 12.51 68.39
CA ASN A 343 33.04 13.97 68.36
C ASN A 343 32.39 14.56 67.09
N THR A 344 31.11 14.97 67.14
CA THR A 344 30.56 16.25 67.65
C THR A 344 31.06 17.46 66.83
N THR A 345 30.24 18.32 66.24
CA THR A 345 29.12 19.10 66.80
C THR A 345 28.31 19.78 65.67
N ASP A 346 27.00 19.81 65.87
CA ASP A 346 26.08 20.95 65.78
C ASP A 346 26.15 21.95 64.61
N SER A 347 25.05 22.05 63.85
CA SER A 347 24.09 23.18 63.94
C SER A 347 22.88 22.97 63.02
N GLU A 348 21.74 22.73 63.66
CA GLU A 348 20.34 22.85 63.22
C GLU A 348 19.91 24.36 63.10
N PRO A 349 18.64 24.74 62.85
CA PRO A 349 17.79 24.44 61.69
C PRO A 349 17.04 25.72 61.20
N LEU A 350 16.17 25.61 60.18
CA LEU A 350 14.88 26.32 60.21
C LEU A 350 13.85 25.65 59.30
N GLN A 351 12.74 25.33 59.95
CA GLN A 351 11.54 24.67 59.47
C GLN A 351 10.63 25.59 58.67
N GLN A 352 9.77 24.99 57.83
CA GLN A 352 8.33 25.23 57.63
C GLN A 352 7.96 24.65 56.25
N SER A 353 6.84 23.97 55.98
CA SER A 353 5.73 23.41 56.76
C SER A 353 4.89 22.57 55.75
N ARG A 354 4.36 21.44 56.24
CA ARG A 354 3.36 20.53 55.62
C ARG A 354 2.03 21.23 55.24
N PRO A 355 1.11 20.67 54.39
CA PRO A 355 0.37 19.39 54.60
C PRO A 355 0.13 18.53 53.32
N ALA A 356 0.22 17.18 53.33
CA ALA A 356 -0.67 16.10 53.81
C ALA A 356 -1.72 15.56 52.78
N LYS A 357 -1.76 14.20 52.68
CA LYS A 357 -2.67 13.27 51.93
C LYS A 357 -2.41 13.18 50.42
N ILE A 358 -2.26 12.00 49.80
CA ILE A 358 -3.22 10.87 49.70
C ILE A 358 -2.49 9.51 49.67
N VAL A 359 -3.12 8.52 50.31
CA VAL A 359 -2.75 7.09 50.42
C VAL A 359 -3.42 6.29 49.29
N ALA A 360 -2.78 5.18 48.90
CA ALA A 360 -3.27 4.01 48.15
C ALA A 360 -2.93 3.91 46.65
N SER A 361 -1.87 3.15 46.33
CA SER A 361 -1.65 2.57 45.00
C SER A 361 -1.08 1.14 45.00
N SER A 362 -1.00 0.47 46.16
CA SER A 362 -0.42 -0.89 46.25
C SER A 362 -1.37 -2.03 45.87
N GLY A 363 -2.67 -1.78 45.68
CA GLY A 363 -3.65 -2.82 45.34
C GLY A 363 -3.74 -3.20 43.86
N ILE A 364 -3.39 -2.29 42.95
CA ILE A 364 -3.61 -2.50 41.50
C ILE A 364 -2.57 -3.44 40.89
N LYS A 365 -1.37 -3.48 41.43
CA LYS A 365 -0.28 -4.32 40.90
C LYS A 365 -0.50 -5.81 41.20
N ALA A 366 -0.99 -6.14 42.40
CA ALA A 366 -1.28 -7.51 42.81
C ALA A 366 -2.49 -8.11 42.07
N GLU A 367 -3.51 -7.30 41.78
CA GLU A 367 -4.69 -7.73 41.00
C GLU A 367 -4.34 -7.96 39.53
N MET A 368 -3.42 -7.16 38.97
CA MET A 368 -2.95 -7.33 37.60
C MET A 368 -2.09 -8.59 37.44
N GLU A 369 -1.27 -8.93 38.44
CA GLU A 369 -0.50 -10.18 38.47
C GLU A 369 -1.38 -11.43 38.66
N ARG A 370 -2.48 -11.34 39.41
CA ARG A 370 -3.46 -12.43 39.50
C ARG A 370 -4.16 -12.70 38.17
N ARG A 371 -4.59 -11.64 37.46
CA ARG A 371 -5.26 -11.79 36.16
C ARG A 371 -4.33 -12.31 35.06
N THR A 372 -3.05 -11.98 35.09
CA THR A 372 -2.09 -12.56 34.13
C THR A 372 -1.74 -14.01 34.44
N ALA A 373 -1.82 -14.45 35.70
CA ALA A 373 -1.67 -15.87 36.06
C ALA A 373 -2.87 -16.71 35.57
N GLU A 374 -4.10 -16.22 35.75
CA GLU A 374 -5.34 -16.91 35.35
C GLU A 374 -5.48 -17.07 33.82
N ILE A 375 -5.01 -16.07 33.05
CA ILE A 375 -4.94 -16.14 31.57
C ILE A 375 -3.89 -17.16 31.10
N ARG A 376 -2.80 -17.35 31.86
CA ARG A 376 -1.74 -18.30 31.50
C ARG A 376 -2.16 -19.74 31.78
N GLU A 377 -2.98 -19.96 32.79
CA GLU A 377 -3.51 -21.28 33.15
C GLU A 377 -4.58 -21.75 32.15
N THR A 378 -5.46 -20.85 31.69
CA THR A 378 -6.47 -21.15 30.66
C THR A 378 -5.88 -21.45 29.28
N GLN A 379 -4.74 -20.85 28.94
CA GLN A 379 -4.04 -21.14 27.68
C GLN A 379 -3.34 -22.51 27.67
N ASN A 380 -2.85 -22.99 28.80
CA ASN A 380 -2.20 -24.30 28.87
C ASN A 380 -3.19 -25.46 28.67
N VAL A 381 -4.43 -25.31 29.15
CA VAL A 381 -5.50 -26.32 29.02
C VAL A 381 -5.98 -26.50 27.56
N GLU A 382 -5.92 -25.46 26.73
CA GLU A 382 -6.27 -25.56 25.30
C GLU A 382 -5.16 -26.23 24.46
N THR A 383 -3.89 -26.12 24.86
CA THR A 383 -2.77 -26.79 24.17
C THR A 383 -2.71 -28.30 24.43
N GLU A 384 -3.10 -28.77 25.62
CA GLU A 384 -3.08 -30.21 25.95
C GLU A 384 -4.23 -30.99 25.29
N ARG A 385 -5.34 -30.33 24.96
CA ARG A 385 -6.44 -30.98 24.20
C ARG A 385 -6.13 -31.21 22.72
N ALA A 386 -5.11 -30.56 22.17
CA ALA A 386 -4.74 -30.71 20.75
C ALA A 386 -3.73 -31.85 20.50
N SER A 387 -3.19 -32.48 21.55
CA SER A 387 -2.16 -33.53 21.44
C SER A 387 -2.65 -34.97 21.62
N ASP A 388 -3.91 -35.19 22.03
CA ASP A 388 -4.42 -36.54 22.33
C ASP A 388 -5.28 -37.20 21.22
N GLU A 389 -5.56 -36.51 20.12
CA GLU A 389 -6.21 -37.11 18.93
C GLU A 389 -5.18 -37.42 17.83
N THR A 390 -4.29 -38.39 18.05
CA THR A 390 -3.65 -39.13 16.94
C THR A 390 -3.11 -40.48 17.43
N ILE A 391 -3.93 -41.51 17.31
CA ILE A 391 -3.49 -42.91 17.45
C ILE A 391 -3.90 -43.71 16.20
N ASN A 392 -2.87 -44.35 15.62
CA ASN A 392 -2.83 -45.55 14.79
C ASN A 392 -3.32 -45.53 13.33
N THR A 393 -2.37 -45.52 12.39
CA THR A 393 -2.26 -46.62 11.41
C THR A 393 -0.80 -46.82 10.97
N THR A 394 -0.20 -47.92 11.45
CA THR A 394 1.13 -48.42 11.08
C THR A 394 1.00 -49.36 9.88
N ILE A 395 1.67 -49.07 8.75
CA ILE A 395 2.04 -50.12 7.76
C ILE A 395 3.47 -49.90 7.27
N ASN A 396 4.25 -50.96 7.47
CA ASN A 396 5.62 -51.24 7.04
C ASN A 396 5.81 -51.19 5.52
N SER A 397 6.93 -50.65 5.04
CA SER A 397 7.82 -51.36 4.08
C SER A 397 9.16 -50.62 3.89
N LYS A 398 10.24 -51.34 4.17
CA LYS A 398 11.64 -51.02 3.82
C LYS A 398 11.95 -51.65 2.46
N GLU A 399 12.64 -50.95 1.56
CA GLU A 399 13.81 -51.49 0.84
C GLU A 399 14.57 -50.41 0.03
N PRO A 400 15.91 -50.55 -0.17
CA PRO A 400 16.79 -49.50 -0.69
C PRO A 400 17.20 -49.69 -2.17
N LEU A 401 17.45 -48.57 -2.88
CA LEU A 401 18.00 -48.54 -4.24
C LEU A 401 19.54 -48.36 -4.25
N PRO A 402 20.25 -48.91 -5.27
CA PRO A 402 21.70 -48.96 -5.32
C PRO A 402 22.37 -47.72 -5.94
N LYS A 403 23.60 -47.46 -5.48
CA LYS A 403 24.55 -46.47 -5.98
C LYS A 403 25.12 -46.90 -7.33
N ASN A 404 25.29 -45.97 -8.26
CA ASN A 404 26.14 -46.19 -9.43
C ASN A 404 27.03 -44.98 -9.72
N ASN A 405 28.34 -45.21 -9.61
CA ASN A 405 29.42 -44.34 -10.04
C ASN A 405 29.56 -44.39 -11.57
N LYS A 406 29.88 -43.27 -12.21
CA LYS A 406 30.74 -43.29 -13.40
C LYS A 406 31.36 -41.92 -13.72
N THR A 407 32.68 -41.91 -13.53
CA THR A 407 33.72 -41.06 -14.10
C THR A 407 33.68 -41.04 -15.63
N ARG A 408 33.91 -39.87 -16.26
CA ARG A 408 34.69 -39.65 -17.51
C ARG A 408 34.46 -38.21 -18.00
N GLN A 409 35.50 -37.37 -18.03
CA GLN A 409 36.59 -37.22 -19.01
C GLN A 409 36.36 -35.98 -19.89
N SER A 410 37.28 -35.05 -19.68
CA SER A 410 37.65 -33.91 -20.52
C SER A 410 37.81 -34.28 -21.99
N SER A 411 37.31 -33.41 -22.87
CA SER A 411 38.07 -33.00 -24.06
C SER A 411 37.74 -31.56 -24.44
N SER A 412 38.80 -30.78 -24.49
CA SER A 412 38.93 -29.49 -25.17
C SER A 412 38.64 -29.62 -26.66
N ASN A 413 38.08 -28.57 -27.26
CA ASN A 413 38.64 -28.03 -28.50
C ASN A 413 38.18 -26.58 -28.73
N ALA A 414 39.18 -25.73 -28.94
CA ALA A 414 39.10 -24.38 -29.49
C ALA A 414 38.57 -24.41 -30.93
N TRP A 415 38.11 -23.26 -31.46
CA TRP A 415 38.42 -22.73 -32.81
C TRP A 415 37.58 -21.47 -33.08
N GLY A 416 38.26 -20.37 -33.37
CA GLY A 416 37.97 -19.49 -34.52
C GLY A 416 36.78 -18.54 -34.48
N LEU A 417 37.08 -17.25 -34.24
CA LEU A 417 36.33 -16.11 -34.80
C LEU A 417 36.40 -16.12 -36.33
N PRO A 418 35.43 -15.49 -37.02
CA PRO A 418 35.82 -14.25 -37.68
C PRO A 418 34.79 -13.11 -37.59
N THR A 419 35.37 -11.93 -37.63
CA THR A 419 34.79 -10.60 -37.79
C THR A 419 34.14 -10.42 -39.17
N SER A 420 32.98 -9.77 -39.24
CA SER A 420 32.65 -8.97 -40.43
C SER A 420 31.80 -7.75 -40.08
N SER A 421 32.27 -6.64 -40.63
CA SER A 421 31.71 -5.30 -40.69
C SER A 421 30.54 -5.23 -41.67
N ARG A 422 29.45 -4.58 -41.28
CA ARG A 422 28.49 -4.01 -42.24
C ARG A 422 27.99 -2.65 -41.75
N SER A 423 28.46 -1.64 -42.46
CA SER A 423 27.92 -0.29 -42.58
C SER A 423 26.59 -0.32 -43.35
N PHE A 424 25.64 0.53 -42.92
CA PHE A 424 24.46 0.88 -43.71
C PHE A 424 24.35 2.41 -43.85
N PRO A 425 23.82 2.90 -44.98
CA PRO A 425 23.86 4.31 -45.34
C PRO A 425 22.65 5.12 -44.88
N ALA A 426 22.83 6.44 -44.95
CA ALA A 426 21.88 7.51 -44.71
C ALA A 426 20.63 7.44 -45.60
N LEU A 427 19.49 7.90 -45.05
CA LEU A 427 18.39 8.44 -45.82
C LEU A 427 17.82 9.70 -45.14
N ALA A 428 17.43 10.62 -46.02
CA ALA A 428 17.14 12.02 -45.77
C ALA A 428 15.64 12.29 -45.54
N ARG A 429 15.39 13.47 -44.97
CA ARG A 429 14.28 14.43 -45.20
C ARG A 429 12.84 13.89 -45.31
N ALA A 430 11.98 14.36 -44.40
CA ALA A 430 10.91 15.31 -44.73
C ALA A 430 10.23 15.85 -43.46
N SER A 431 9.95 17.15 -43.45
CA SER A 431 8.98 17.86 -42.60
C SER A 431 7.89 18.41 -43.54
N PRO A 432 6.93 19.23 -43.07
CA PRO A 432 5.97 19.06 -41.98
C PRO A 432 4.53 19.26 -42.52
N LEU A 433 3.49 18.95 -41.76
CA LEU A 433 2.21 19.66 -41.75
C LEU A 433 1.29 18.95 -40.76
N ASN A 434 0.88 19.61 -39.68
CA ASN A 434 -0.53 19.50 -39.30
C ASN A 434 -1.02 20.74 -38.57
N GLN A 435 -2.11 21.25 -39.12
CA GLN A 435 -2.80 22.46 -38.76
C GLN A 435 -3.65 22.22 -37.51
N GLY A 436 -3.91 23.31 -36.79
CA GLY A 436 -4.59 23.32 -35.51
C GLY A 436 -6.03 22.80 -35.57
N ARG A 437 -6.53 22.42 -34.39
CA ARG A 437 -7.95 22.45 -34.08
C ARG A 437 -8.17 23.03 -32.70
N GLN A 438 -9.13 23.94 -32.70
CA GLN A 438 -9.54 24.82 -31.64
C GLN A 438 -10.39 24.09 -30.58
N TYR A 439 -10.36 24.66 -29.38
CA TYR A 439 -11.22 24.36 -28.26
C TYR A 439 -12.69 24.63 -28.61
N SER A 440 -13.58 23.74 -28.17
CA SER A 440 -15.02 24.00 -28.10
C SER A 440 -15.55 23.50 -26.76
N THR A 441 -15.86 24.45 -25.90
CA THR A 441 -16.57 24.29 -24.63
C THR A 441 -18.07 24.38 -24.88
N SER A 442 -18.85 23.40 -24.39
CA SER A 442 -20.28 23.57 -24.09
C SER A 442 -20.75 22.44 -23.16
N PRO A 443 -21.47 22.74 -22.07
CA PRO A 443 -21.90 21.75 -21.08
C PRO A 443 -23.33 21.25 -21.39
N SER A 444 -23.52 19.94 -21.47
CA SER A 444 -24.86 19.32 -21.52
C SER A 444 -25.27 18.82 -20.14
N LYS A 445 -26.35 19.43 -19.63
CA LYS A 445 -27.20 18.89 -18.55
C LYS A 445 -27.86 17.60 -19.03
N THR A 446 -27.71 16.51 -18.29
CA THR A 446 -28.66 15.38 -18.34
C THR A 446 -29.01 14.89 -16.94
N LYS A 447 -30.30 14.60 -16.81
CA LYS A 447 -31.08 14.30 -15.61
C LYS A 447 -30.83 12.90 -15.07
N ASN A 448 -31.05 12.77 -13.75
CA ASN A 448 -31.50 11.60 -12.99
C ASN A 448 -31.54 10.25 -13.70
N ALA A 449 -30.60 9.38 -13.32
CA ALA A 449 -30.81 7.94 -13.30
C ALA A 449 -30.44 7.44 -11.89
N LYS A 450 -31.42 6.83 -11.21
CA LYS A 450 -31.26 6.08 -9.96
C LYS A 450 -30.29 4.92 -10.24
N SER A 451 -29.01 5.07 -9.88
CA SER A 451 -28.05 3.96 -9.84
C SER A 451 -28.10 3.31 -8.46
N THR A 452 -28.66 2.10 -8.40
CA THR A 452 -28.41 1.16 -7.30
C THR A 452 -26.94 0.76 -7.37
N HIS A 453 -26.09 1.50 -6.66
CA HIS A 453 -24.71 1.09 -6.42
C HIS A 453 -24.72 -0.13 -5.48
N PRO A 454 -23.94 -1.18 -5.74
CA PRO A 454 -23.69 -2.20 -4.72
C PRO A 454 -23.04 -1.49 -3.52
N SER A 455 -23.64 -1.60 -2.34
CA SER A 455 -23.13 -0.97 -1.12
C SER A 455 -21.71 -1.48 -0.87
N ILE A 456 -20.73 -0.63 -1.14
CA ILE A 456 -19.32 -0.89 -0.87
C ILE A 456 -19.16 -0.85 0.65
N ASP A 457 -18.75 -1.97 1.22
CA ASP A 457 -18.44 -2.13 2.64
C ASP A 457 -17.26 -1.22 3.03
N PRO A 458 -17.49 -0.14 3.79
CA PRO A 458 -16.44 0.81 4.16
C PRO A 458 -15.45 0.23 5.18
N SER A 459 -15.78 -0.89 5.84
CA SER A 459 -14.87 -1.60 6.75
C SER A 459 -13.83 -2.46 6.03
N LEU A 460 -14.02 -2.69 4.73
CA LEU A 460 -13.16 -3.52 3.89
C LEU A 460 -12.37 -2.74 2.84
N ASP A 461 -12.66 -1.46 2.59
CA ASP A 461 -11.93 -0.67 1.60
C ASP A 461 -10.58 -0.20 2.19
N PRO A 462 -9.43 -0.68 1.67
CA PRO A 462 -8.11 -0.26 2.15
C PRO A 462 -7.77 1.19 1.75
N LYS A 463 -8.65 1.89 1.01
CA LYS A 463 -8.49 3.30 0.59
C LYS A 463 -9.24 4.31 1.45
N THR A 464 -10.11 3.90 2.37
CA THR A 464 -10.75 4.81 3.33
C THR A 464 -9.78 5.10 4.49
N THR A 465 -9.34 6.34 4.61
CA THR A 465 -8.64 6.83 5.79
C THR A 465 -9.63 6.98 6.95
N VAL A 466 -9.24 6.56 8.15
CA VAL A 466 -10.11 6.45 9.35
C VAL A 466 -10.76 7.78 9.76
N GLN A 467 -10.20 8.90 9.33
CA GLN A 467 -10.70 10.25 9.60
C GLN A 467 -11.79 10.70 8.61
N ASP A 468 -11.76 10.16 7.38
CA ASP A 468 -12.68 10.51 6.28
C ASP A 468 -14.00 9.72 6.33
N PHE A 469 -14.03 8.61 7.06
CA PHE A 469 -15.25 7.83 7.27
C PHE A 469 -16.06 8.29 8.50
N LEU A 470 -15.44 9.01 9.46
CA LEU A 470 -16.04 9.20 10.79
C LEU A 470 -16.44 10.62 11.18
N CYS A 471 -15.91 11.70 10.61
CA CYS A 471 -16.21 13.06 11.09
C CYS A 471 -16.19 13.21 12.65
N ILE A 472 -15.37 12.44 13.39
CA ILE A 472 -15.29 12.45 14.86
C ILE A 472 -13.81 12.60 15.31
N PRO A 473 -13.54 13.34 16.41
CA PRO A 473 -12.20 13.75 16.82
C PRO A 473 -11.29 12.60 17.26
N ALA A 474 -9.98 12.81 17.15
CA ALA A 474 -8.88 11.83 17.19
C ALA A 474 -8.68 10.99 18.48
N ALA A 475 -9.62 10.95 19.43
CA ALA A 475 -9.31 10.52 20.80
C ALA A 475 -9.68 9.07 21.19
N VAL A 476 -10.56 8.34 20.51
CA VAL A 476 -11.13 7.11 21.12
C VAL A 476 -11.15 5.89 20.19
N HIS A 477 -10.30 4.92 20.55
CA HIS A 477 -10.41 3.48 20.34
C HIS A 477 -10.36 2.92 18.91
N ARG A 478 -9.17 2.45 18.50
CA ARG A 478 -9.04 1.47 17.41
C ARG A 478 -9.39 0.08 17.94
N PRO A 479 -10.38 -0.64 17.40
CA PRO A 479 -10.68 -1.99 17.85
C PRO A 479 -9.54 -2.92 17.47
N LYS A 480 -8.81 -3.44 18.47
CA LYS A 480 -7.70 -4.41 18.33
C LYS A 480 -8.15 -5.78 17.74
N ARG A 481 -9.38 -5.90 17.25
CA ARG A 481 -10.03 -7.18 16.83
C ARG A 481 -10.27 -7.32 15.33
N THR A 482 -9.83 -6.38 14.49
CA THR A 482 -9.99 -6.46 13.02
C THR A 482 -9.16 -7.55 12.36
N ARG A 483 -8.04 -7.97 12.96
CA ARG A 483 -7.12 -8.95 12.35
C ARG A 483 -7.72 -10.34 12.20
N LEU A 484 -8.47 -10.82 13.20
CA LEU A 484 -9.10 -12.14 13.13
C LEU A 484 -10.21 -12.17 12.07
N LEU A 485 -10.99 -11.10 12.00
CA LEU A 485 -12.03 -10.94 10.96
C LEU A 485 -11.42 -10.97 9.56
N GLN A 486 -10.33 -10.22 9.35
CA GLN A 486 -9.58 -10.19 8.09
C GLN A 486 -9.01 -11.57 7.75
N LEU A 487 -8.51 -12.32 8.74
CA LEU A 487 -7.98 -13.66 8.53
C LEU A 487 -9.06 -14.63 8.04
N HIS A 488 -10.23 -14.67 8.69
CA HIS A 488 -11.33 -15.55 8.25
C HIS A 488 -11.91 -15.13 6.90
N ALA A 489 -12.03 -13.82 6.64
CA ALA A 489 -12.46 -13.33 5.33
C ALA A 489 -11.48 -13.72 4.22
N HIS A 490 -10.18 -13.58 4.48
CA HIS A 490 -9.14 -13.97 3.54
C HIS A 490 -9.11 -15.50 3.33
N ASP A 491 -9.30 -16.28 4.39
CA ASP A 491 -9.33 -17.74 4.32
C ASP A 491 -10.54 -18.26 3.51
N ALA A 492 -11.72 -17.63 3.66
CA ALA A 492 -12.88 -17.89 2.83
C ALA A 492 -12.60 -17.58 1.35
N GLU A 493 -11.99 -16.42 1.07
CA GLU A 493 -11.66 -16.01 -0.30
C GLU A 493 -10.63 -16.93 -0.96
N ILE A 494 -9.59 -17.34 -0.24
CA ILE A 494 -8.61 -18.31 -0.73
C ILE A 494 -9.29 -19.65 -1.03
N SER A 495 -10.14 -20.12 -0.12
CA SER A 495 -10.86 -21.39 -0.28
C SER A 495 -11.80 -21.35 -1.48
N GLU A 496 -12.53 -20.24 -1.70
CA GLU A 496 -13.38 -20.04 -2.88
C GLU A 496 -12.59 -20.06 -4.18
N ARG A 497 -11.44 -19.36 -4.22
CA ARG A 497 -10.58 -19.39 -5.40
C ARG A 497 -10.02 -20.78 -5.67
N TYR A 498 -9.68 -21.52 -4.61
CA TYR A 498 -9.19 -22.88 -4.74
C TYR A 498 -10.28 -23.80 -5.28
N LEU A 499 -11.49 -23.73 -4.73
CA LEU A 499 -12.66 -24.48 -5.22
C LEU A 499 -13.01 -24.12 -6.67
N ALA A 500 -12.92 -22.83 -7.03
CA ALA A 500 -13.20 -22.39 -8.41
C ALA A 500 -12.12 -22.80 -9.42
N THR A 501 -10.87 -23.00 -8.97
CA THR A 501 -9.75 -23.34 -9.85
C THR A 501 -9.58 -24.84 -10.01
N TYR A 502 -9.75 -25.59 -8.93
CA TYR A 502 -9.46 -27.02 -8.86
C TYR A 502 -10.69 -27.87 -8.59
N GLY A 503 -11.89 -27.28 -8.53
CA GLY A 503 -13.12 -27.97 -8.16
C GLY A 503 -13.28 -29.30 -8.89
N ASP A 504 -13.15 -29.30 -10.21
CA ASP A 504 -13.32 -30.50 -11.06
C ASP A 504 -12.30 -31.62 -10.77
N ASP A 505 -11.12 -31.29 -10.23
CA ASP A 505 -10.05 -32.23 -9.92
C ASP A 505 -10.10 -32.76 -8.47
N LEU A 506 -10.86 -32.11 -7.59
CA LEU A 506 -10.99 -32.51 -6.19
C LEU A 506 -11.95 -33.68 -6.01
N SER A 507 -11.68 -34.53 -5.02
CA SER A 507 -12.67 -35.53 -4.59
C SER A 507 -13.94 -34.84 -4.08
N THR A 508 -15.11 -35.47 -4.26
CA THR A 508 -16.39 -34.94 -3.74
C THR A 508 -16.31 -34.64 -2.24
N THR A 509 -15.63 -35.49 -1.48
CA THR A 509 -15.44 -35.30 -0.04
C THR A 509 -14.60 -34.06 0.30
N ASP A 510 -13.60 -33.74 -0.53
CA ASP A 510 -12.76 -32.55 -0.31
C ASP A 510 -13.48 -31.27 -0.75
N GLN A 511 -14.30 -31.34 -1.81
CA GLN A 511 -15.19 -30.24 -2.19
C GLN A 511 -16.19 -29.92 -1.06
N GLU A 512 -16.80 -30.95 -0.46
CA GLU A 512 -17.72 -30.80 0.69
C GLU A 512 -17.00 -30.18 1.90
N LYS A 513 -15.78 -30.62 2.23
CA LYS A 513 -14.99 -30.01 3.30
C LYS A 513 -14.65 -28.54 3.01
N LEU A 514 -14.28 -28.22 1.78
CA LEU A 514 -13.94 -26.85 1.38
C LEU A 514 -15.16 -25.93 1.42
N THR A 515 -16.30 -26.39 0.91
CA THR A 515 -17.56 -25.64 0.94
C THR A 515 -18.04 -25.42 2.37
N ALA A 516 -17.95 -26.43 3.24
CA ALA A 516 -18.24 -26.29 4.67
C ALA A 516 -17.31 -25.25 5.35
N ARG A 517 -16.01 -25.24 5.01
CA ARG A 517 -15.05 -24.24 5.51
C ARG A 517 -15.39 -22.83 5.06
N ILE A 518 -15.74 -22.65 3.78
CA ILE A 518 -16.17 -21.36 3.22
C ILE A 518 -17.41 -20.85 3.95
N ALA A 519 -18.44 -21.71 4.09
CA ALA A 519 -19.68 -21.36 4.78
C ALA A 519 -19.42 -20.96 6.25
N ARG A 520 -18.62 -21.74 6.97
CA ARG A 520 -18.24 -21.46 8.37
C ARG A 520 -17.54 -20.11 8.51
N ASN A 521 -16.55 -19.83 7.68
CA ASN A 521 -15.80 -18.57 7.74
C ASN A 521 -16.67 -17.36 7.36
N ARG A 522 -17.54 -17.49 6.35
CA ARG A 522 -18.47 -16.42 5.95
C ARG A 522 -19.48 -16.11 7.05
N ARG A 523 -20.05 -17.12 7.70
CA ARG A 523 -20.95 -16.94 8.85
C ARG A 523 -20.23 -16.26 10.00
N PHE A 524 -19.02 -16.70 10.34
CA PHE A 524 -18.22 -16.06 11.39
C PHE A 524 -17.97 -14.58 11.10
N VAL A 525 -17.58 -14.24 9.87
CA VAL A 525 -17.32 -12.84 9.46
C VAL A 525 -18.60 -12.01 9.52
N THR A 526 -19.71 -12.52 8.98
CA THR A 526 -21.01 -11.83 8.96
C THR A 526 -21.51 -11.58 10.37
N LYS A 527 -21.49 -12.60 11.23
CA LYS A 527 -21.89 -12.50 12.63
C LYS A 527 -21.04 -11.48 13.39
N LYS A 528 -19.72 -11.48 13.21
CA LYS A 528 -18.84 -10.52 13.88
C LYS A 528 -19.00 -9.09 13.35
N ARG A 529 -19.26 -8.91 12.05
CA ARG A 529 -19.60 -7.59 11.50
C ARG A 529 -20.89 -7.06 12.09
N ALA A 530 -21.92 -7.89 12.17
CA ALA A 530 -23.21 -7.52 12.75
C ALA A 530 -23.09 -7.07 14.20
N LEU A 531 -22.33 -7.81 15.02
CA LEU A 531 -22.09 -7.43 16.42
C LEU A 531 -21.35 -6.10 16.54
N ASN A 532 -20.30 -5.87 15.74
CA ASN A 532 -19.60 -4.59 15.74
C ASN A 532 -20.51 -3.45 15.26
N ALA A 533 -21.33 -3.68 14.23
CA ALA A 533 -22.28 -2.70 13.72
C ALA A 533 -23.36 -2.36 14.78
N ALA A 534 -23.82 -3.35 15.54
CA ALA A 534 -24.75 -3.12 16.65
C ALA A 534 -24.12 -2.35 17.82
N GLU A 535 -22.85 -2.62 18.16
CA GLU A 535 -22.10 -1.82 19.14
C GLU A 535 -21.92 -0.36 18.68
N ASP A 536 -21.65 -0.14 17.39
CA ASP A 536 -21.53 1.20 16.81
C ASP A 536 -22.89 1.92 16.80
N LEU A 537 -23.98 1.22 16.44
CA LEU A 537 -25.35 1.76 16.51
C LEU A 537 -25.74 2.14 17.94
N GLU A 538 -25.46 1.28 18.91
CA GLU A 538 -25.74 1.57 20.32
C GLU A 538 -25.07 2.88 20.75
N ARG A 539 -23.82 3.10 20.38
CA ARG A 539 -23.10 4.35 20.66
C ARG A 539 -23.74 5.55 19.96
N PHE A 540 -24.02 5.44 18.67
CA PHE A 540 -24.62 6.54 17.91
C PHE A 540 -26.01 6.92 18.42
N LEU A 541 -26.84 5.93 18.76
CA LEU A 541 -28.17 6.14 19.33
C LEU A 541 -28.09 6.77 20.73
N ASN A 542 -27.14 6.34 21.55
CA ASN A 542 -26.94 6.93 22.89
C ASN A 542 -26.39 8.37 22.83
N GLU A 543 -25.63 8.71 21.79
CA GLU A 543 -25.12 10.06 21.55
C GLU A 543 -26.11 10.98 20.81
N GLY A 544 -27.22 10.44 20.29
CA GLY A 544 -28.17 11.17 19.45
C GLY A 544 -27.57 11.61 18.10
N LYS A 545 -26.57 10.88 17.61
CA LYS A 545 -25.82 11.22 16.38
C LYS A 545 -25.71 10.02 15.46
N VAL A 546 -26.80 9.67 14.80
CA VAL A 546 -26.75 8.70 13.72
C VAL A 546 -26.52 9.42 12.39
N TYR A 547 -25.42 9.08 11.71
CA TYR A 547 -25.17 9.62 10.38
C TYR A 547 -26.10 8.94 9.37
N ALA A 548 -27.00 9.72 8.76
CA ALA A 548 -27.95 9.22 7.76
C ALA A 548 -27.28 8.44 6.60
N ARG A 549 -26.01 8.70 6.30
CA ARG A 549 -25.24 7.99 5.27
C ARG A 549 -24.76 6.60 5.69
N THR A 550 -24.49 6.37 6.98
CA THR A 550 -23.97 5.08 7.46
C THR A 550 -25.08 4.17 7.98
N ALA A 551 -26.24 4.73 8.36
CA ALA A 551 -27.38 3.98 8.88
C ALA A 551 -27.80 2.78 8.00
N PRO A 552 -27.96 2.90 6.66
CA PRO A 552 -28.39 1.76 5.84
C PRO A 552 -27.38 0.59 5.84
N TRP A 553 -26.09 0.90 5.94
CA TRP A 553 -25.04 -0.12 5.98
C TRP A 553 -25.01 -0.84 7.34
N LEU A 554 -25.19 -0.08 8.43
CA LEU A 554 -25.27 -0.64 9.78
C LEU A 554 -26.50 -1.54 9.92
N GLU A 555 -27.67 -1.09 9.44
CA GLU A 555 -28.90 -1.87 9.41
C GLU A 555 -28.71 -3.17 8.64
N GLY A 556 -28.25 -3.10 7.38
CA GLY A 556 -28.05 -4.29 6.55
C GLY A 556 -27.04 -5.28 7.16
N SER A 557 -26.02 -4.79 7.87
CA SER A 557 -25.05 -5.64 8.56
C SER A 557 -25.67 -6.34 9.78
N VAL A 558 -26.48 -5.63 10.56
CA VAL A 558 -27.19 -6.19 11.72
C VAL A 558 -28.22 -7.23 11.28
N GLU A 559 -29.01 -6.94 10.25
CA GLU A 559 -30.01 -7.86 9.69
C GLU A 559 -29.37 -9.15 9.16
N ALA A 560 -28.26 -9.04 8.42
CA ALA A 560 -27.51 -10.21 7.98
C ALA A 560 -27.00 -11.06 9.16
N GLY A 561 -26.58 -10.42 10.26
CA GLY A 561 -26.20 -11.13 11.48
C GLY A 561 -27.35 -11.87 12.15
N ILE A 562 -28.54 -11.26 12.20
CA ILE A 562 -29.75 -11.90 12.75
C ILE A 562 -30.06 -13.18 11.99
N VAL A 563 -29.95 -13.17 10.66
CA VAL A 563 -30.15 -14.38 9.83
C VAL A 563 -29.15 -15.47 10.21
N VAL A 564 -27.86 -15.14 10.33
CA VAL A 564 -26.82 -16.11 10.71
C VAL A 564 -27.05 -16.68 12.11
N VAL A 565 -27.47 -15.87 13.08
CA VAL A 565 -27.76 -16.34 14.44
C VAL A 565 -28.95 -17.31 14.44
N ARG A 566 -29.98 -17.06 13.63
CA ARG A 566 -31.13 -17.98 13.46
C ARG A 566 -30.72 -19.29 12.80
N GLU A 567 -29.87 -19.25 11.77
CA GLU A 567 -29.32 -20.46 11.16
C GLU A 567 -28.50 -21.28 12.16
N GLU A 568 -27.63 -20.64 12.96
CA GLU A 568 -26.85 -21.32 14.00
C GLU A 568 -27.76 -21.95 15.09
N ALA A 569 -28.87 -21.31 15.42
CA ALA A 569 -29.85 -21.85 16.37
C ALA A 569 -30.57 -23.08 15.81
N ALA A 570 -30.98 -23.03 14.53
CA ALA A 570 -31.57 -24.18 13.84
C ALA A 570 -30.59 -25.35 13.74
N GLU A 571 -29.32 -25.09 13.43
CA GLU A 571 -28.28 -26.12 13.38
C GLU A 571 -27.97 -26.73 14.75
N ALA A 572 -27.97 -25.93 15.81
CA ALA A 572 -27.82 -26.43 17.17
C ALA A 572 -29.00 -27.32 17.58
N GLN A 573 -30.23 -26.96 17.18
CA GLN A 573 -31.43 -27.77 17.43
C GLN A 573 -31.36 -29.09 16.67
N MET A 574 -31.03 -29.07 15.37
CA MET A 574 -30.84 -30.30 14.59
C MET A 574 -29.75 -31.20 15.19
N ALA A 575 -28.64 -30.62 15.66
CA ALA A 575 -27.58 -31.39 16.30
C ALA A 575 -28.00 -32.03 17.63
N LEU A 576 -28.90 -31.39 18.39
CA LEU A 576 -29.51 -31.99 19.57
C LEU A 576 -30.44 -33.15 19.19
N ASP A 577 -31.30 -32.95 18.19
CA ASP A 577 -32.27 -33.95 17.74
C ASP A 577 -31.57 -35.21 17.18
N GLU A 578 -30.42 -35.03 16.52
CA GLU A 578 -29.57 -36.12 16.04
C GLU A 578 -28.70 -36.78 17.15
N GLY A 579 -28.75 -36.26 18.38
CA GLY A 579 -27.91 -36.74 19.49
C GLY A 579 -26.42 -36.42 19.36
N ARG A 580 -26.03 -35.56 18.41
CA ARG A 580 -24.64 -35.08 18.25
C ARG A 580 -24.22 -34.10 19.34
N LEU A 581 -25.19 -33.40 19.94
CA LEU A 581 -24.95 -32.40 20.97
C LEU A 581 -25.64 -32.81 22.28
N GLY A 582 -24.89 -32.82 23.40
CA GLY A 582 -25.46 -33.05 24.72
C GLY A 582 -26.37 -31.90 25.15
N LYS A 583 -27.43 -32.21 25.92
CA LYS A 583 -28.44 -31.22 26.36
C LYS A 583 -27.83 -30.00 27.07
N GLU A 584 -26.84 -30.22 27.94
CA GLU A 584 -26.17 -29.13 28.66
C GLU A 584 -25.41 -28.17 27.72
N VAL A 585 -24.74 -28.71 26.70
CA VAL A 585 -24.02 -27.91 25.70
C VAL A 585 -25.02 -27.17 24.81
N PHE A 586 -26.12 -27.82 24.43
CA PHE A 586 -27.21 -27.19 23.70
C PHE A 586 -27.79 -26.00 24.48
N ASP A 587 -28.11 -26.16 25.76
CA ASP A 587 -28.67 -25.10 26.59
C ASP A 587 -27.70 -23.90 26.71
N ALA A 588 -26.39 -24.16 26.79
CA ALA A 588 -25.37 -23.11 26.79
C ALA A 588 -25.28 -22.38 25.44
N VAL A 589 -25.32 -23.11 24.32
CA VAL A 589 -25.31 -22.53 22.96
C VAL A 589 -26.58 -21.72 22.73
N ARG A 590 -27.74 -22.26 23.09
CA ARG A 590 -29.05 -21.61 23.00
C ARG A 590 -29.05 -20.28 23.75
N LYS A 591 -28.66 -20.28 25.02
CA LYS A 591 -28.61 -19.06 25.84
C LYS A 591 -27.70 -17.99 25.23
N ARG A 592 -26.55 -18.39 24.66
CA ARG A 592 -25.65 -17.46 23.96
C ARG A 592 -26.30 -16.86 22.72
N LEU A 593 -26.92 -17.68 21.87
CA LEU A 593 -27.56 -17.24 20.63
C LEU A 593 -28.80 -16.38 20.90
N GLU A 594 -29.58 -16.68 21.94
CA GLU A 594 -30.71 -15.86 22.39
C GLU A 594 -30.24 -14.45 22.77
N GLY A 595 -29.17 -14.31 23.57
CA GLY A 595 -28.63 -13.01 23.94
C GLY A 595 -28.07 -12.21 22.75
N GLU A 596 -27.38 -12.88 21.81
CA GLU A 596 -26.90 -12.23 20.59
C GLU A 596 -28.08 -11.79 19.68
N HIS A 597 -29.13 -12.60 19.54
CA HIS A 597 -30.31 -12.26 18.75
C HIS A 597 -31.07 -11.09 19.36
N GLU A 598 -31.28 -11.09 20.68
CA GLU A 598 -31.96 -10.01 21.40
C GLU A 598 -31.20 -8.69 21.26
N PHE A 599 -29.87 -8.71 21.43
CA PHE A 599 -29.02 -7.53 21.25
C PHE A 599 -29.12 -6.95 19.84
N LEU A 600 -28.93 -7.78 18.80
CA LEU A 600 -29.02 -7.33 17.41
C LEU A 600 -30.41 -6.80 17.07
N SER A 601 -31.47 -7.51 17.50
CA SER A 601 -32.86 -7.11 17.23
C SER A 601 -33.21 -5.79 17.92
N THR A 602 -32.72 -5.58 19.14
CA THR A 602 -32.96 -4.34 19.89
C THR A 602 -32.32 -3.13 19.18
N GLN A 603 -31.06 -3.24 18.74
CA GLN A 603 -30.41 -2.12 18.05
C GLN A 603 -31.02 -1.85 16.66
N ALA A 604 -31.44 -2.89 15.94
CA ALA A 604 -32.18 -2.73 14.69
C ALA A 604 -33.52 -2.01 14.90
N GLN A 605 -34.28 -2.39 15.93
CA GLN A 605 -35.55 -1.72 16.24
C GLN A 605 -35.34 -0.25 16.63
N ARG A 606 -34.38 0.04 17.52
CA ARG A 606 -34.07 1.42 17.92
C ARG A 606 -33.68 2.32 16.74
N LEU A 607 -32.93 1.78 15.78
CA LEU A 607 -32.57 2.53 14.57
C LEU A 607 -33.81 2.86 13.73
N ARG A 608 -34.74 1.90 13.58
CA ARG A 608 -36.00 2.11 12.85
C ARG A 608 -36.90 3.12 13.54
N ASP A 609 -37.03 3.05 14.86
CA ASP A 609 -37.83 3.99 15.65
C ASP A 609 -37.31 5.43 15.47
N MET A 610 -35.98 5.62 15.56
CA MET A 610 -35.35 6.93 15.35
C MET A 610 -35.53 7.44 13.90
N MET A 611 -35.43 6.57 12.89
CA MET A 611 -35.68 6.97 11.50
C MET A 611 -37.14 7.36 11.24
N GLN A 612 -38.09 6.80 12.00
CA GLN A 612 -39.50 7.13 11.90
C GLN A 612 -39.81 8.50 12.54
N GLU A 613 -39.16 8.84 13.66
CA GLU A 613 -39.30 10.15 14.31
C GLU A 613 -38.83 11.30 13.40
N ASP A 614 -37.71 11.11 12.68
CA ASP A 614 -37.20 12.11 11.74
C ASP A 614 -38.16 12.36 10.56
N GLU A 615 -38.99 11.38 10.15
CA GLU A 615 -39.96 11.57 9.06
C GLU A 615 -41.19 12.39 9.49
N GLU A 616 -41.57 12.35 10.77
CA GLU A 616 -42.76 13.06 11.29
C GLU A 616 -42.53 14.58 11.43
N ASP A 617 -41.30 15.01 11.74
CA ASP A 617 -40.95 16.43 11.91
C ASP A 617 -40.78 17.19 10.58
N PHE A 618 -40.61 16.49 9.45
CA PHE A 618 -40.62 17.07 8.10
C PHE A 618 -41.99 16.99 7.41
N GLY A 619 -43.07 16.75 8.18
CA GLY A 619 -44.43 16.85 7.68
C GLY A 619 -44.64 18.13 6.86
N PRO A 620 -45.35 18.07 5.71
CA PRO A 620 -45.44 19.17 4.77
C PRO A 620 -46.00 20.38 5.51
N GLY A 621 -45.11 21.35 5.78
CA GLY A 621 -45.46 22.59 6.44
C GLY A 621 -46.71 23.11 5.79
N ASN A 622 -47.80 23.08 6.56
CA ASN A 622 -49.11 23.53 6.15
C ASN A 622 -48.90 24.95 5.62
N GLY A 623 -48.90 25.08 4.30
CA GLY A 623 -48.64 26.31 3.56
C GLY A 623 -49.79 27.25 3.86
N GLY A 624 -49.73 27.87 5.04
CA GLY A 624 -50.66 28.88 5.49
C GLY A 624 -50.62 30.02 4.49
N SER A 625 -51.65 30.04 3.65
CA SER A 625 -52.02 31.14 2.78
C SER A 625 -52.29 32.39 3.63
N GLY A 626 -51.24 33.11 4.01
CA GLY A 626 -51.31 34.45 4.58
C GLY A 626 -51.42 35.49 3.47
N ARG A 627 -52.64 35.67 2.94
CA ARG A 627 -53.06 36.79 2.10
C ARG A 627 -53.69 37.85 3.00
N SER A 628 -53.53 39.13 2.64
CA SER A 628 -54.00 40.37 3.31
C SER A 628 -53.05 40.89 4.41
N THR A 629 -52.62 42.15 4.45
CA THR A 629 -53.09 43.43 3.86
C THR A 629 -51.92 44.32 3.51
#